data_AF-A0A536XH17-F1
#
_entry.id   AF-A0A536XH17-F1
#
_cell.length_a   1.000
_cell.length_b   1.000
_cell.length_c   1.000
_cell.angle_alpha   90.00
_cell.angle_beta   90.00
_cell.angle_gamma   90.00
#
_symmetry.space_group_name_H-M   'P 1'
#
loop_
_entity.id
_entity.type
_entity.pdbx_description
1 polymer ?
#
loop_
_entity_poly.entity_id
_entity_poly.type
_entity_poly.pdbx_seq_one_letter_code
_entity_poly.pdbx_strand_id
1 'polypeptide(L)' 'MRSVDRLFARYGEFHRNRTNKAIHWVCVPLIVWSVLGILWWASPLLTYAVVAMAMAFYVWLSRRIALGMLLMLAAMVYSL' A
#
# COMPACT_ATOMS: atom_id res chain seq x y z
N MET A 1 -17.94 12.34 -24.45
CA MET A 1 -17.02 12.04 -23.33
C MET A 1 -15.60 12.41 -23.76
N ARG A 2 -14.80 13.01 -22.89
CA ARG A 2 -13.40 13.32 -23.21
C ARG A 2 -12.59 12.02 -23.29
N SER A 3 -11.47 12.02 -24.01
CA SER A 3 -10.58 10.86 -24.10
C SER A 3 -10.13 10.36 -22.72
N VAL A 4 -9.85 11.30 -21.80
CA VAL A 4 -9.49 11.05 -20.41
C VAL A 4 -10.58 10.29 -19.66
N ASP A 5 -11.86 10.65 -19.84
CA ASP A 5 -12.97 9.98 -19.17
C ASP A 5 -13.08 8.51 -19.61
N ARG A 6 -12.77 8.23 -20.89
CA ARG A 6 -12.75 6.88 -21.44
C ARG A 6 -11.60 6.04 -20.86
N LEU A 7 -10.44 6.65 -20.64
CA LEU A 7 -9.31 5.99 -19.97
C LEU A 7 -9.64 5.66 -18.51
N PHE A 8 -10.25 6.60 -17.78
CA PHE A 8 -10.68 6.36 -16.41
C PHE A 8 -11.77 5.29 -16.32
N ALA A 9 -12.73 5.27 -17.24
CA ALA A 9 -13.75 4.22 -17.30
C ALA A 9 -13.12 2.84 -17.47
N ARG A 10 -12.20 2.69 -18.44
CA ARG A 10 -11.49 1.43 -18.69
C ARG A 10 -10.60 1.02 -17.51
N TYR A 11 -9.92 1.97 -16.87
CA TYR A 11 -9.15 1.71 -15.66
C TYR A 11 -10.04 1.21 -14.50
N GLY A 12 -11.23 1.81 -14.36
CA GLY A 12 -12.23 1.41 -13.38
C GLY A 12 -12.77 -0.01 -13.60
N GLU A 13 -12.89 -0.47 -14.84
CA GLU A 13 -13.31 -1.84 -15.16
C GLU A 13 -12.35 -2.89 -14.57
N PHE A 14 -11.04 -2.66 -14.65
CA PHE A 14 -10.04 -3.53 -14.02
C PHE A 14 -10.16 -3.57 -12.49
N HIS A 15 -10.58 -2.47 -11.86
CA HIS A 15 -10.79 -2.40 -10.40
C HIS A 15 -12.10 -3.06 -9.95
N ARG A 16 -13.03 -3.30 -10.87
CA ARG A 16 -14.27 -4.04 -10.60
C ARG A 16 -14.11 -5.54 -10.84
N ASN A 17 -13.17 -5.95 -11.69
CA ASN A 17 -12.85 -7.36 -11.95
C ASN A 17 -12.46 -8.10 -10.66
N ARG A 18 -13.12 -9.24 -10.40
CA ARG A 18 -12.96 -10.02 -9.16
C ARG A 18 -11.58 -10.67 -9.07
N THR A 19 -11.09 -11.24 -10.16
CA THR A 19 -9.76 -11.88 -10.23
C THR A 19 -8.66 -10.86 -10.00
N ASN A 20 -8.75 -9.69 -10.64
CA ASN A 20 -7.75 -8.63 -10.44
C ASN A 20 -7.71 -8.16 -8.98
N LYS A 21 -8.88 -7.98 -8.33
CA LYS A 21 -8.94 -7.66 -6.91
C LYS A 21 -8.32 -8.76 -6.04
N ALA A 22 -8.60 -10.02 -6.31
CA ALA A 22 -8.03 -11.14 -5.57
C ALA A 22 -6.49 -11.15 -5.65
N ILE A 23 -5.95 -10.92 -6.85
CA ILE A 23 -4.50 -10.76 -7.07
C ILE A 23 -3.97 -9.57 -6.26
N HIS A 24 -4.63 -8.42 -6.28
CA HIS A 24 -4.20 -7.24 -5.52
C HIS A 24 -4.16 -7.49 -4.01
N TRP A 25 -5.14 -8.22 -3.46
CA TRP A 25 -5.18 -8.56 -2.03
C TRP A 25 -3.99 -9.40 -1.56
N VAL A 26 -3.29 -10.09 -2.45
CA VAL A 26 -2.09 -10.89 -2.12
C VAL A 26 -0.81 -10.17 -2.56
N CYS A 27 -0.74 -9.76 -3.83
CA CYS A 27 0.48 -9.21 -4.39
C CYS A 27 0.82 -7.82 -3.84
N VAL A 28 -0.17 -6.95 -3.56
CA VAL A 28 0.14 -5.61 -3.03
C VAL A 28 0.78 -5.70 -1.65
N PRO A 29 0.25 -6.46 -0.67
CA PRO A 29 0.94 -6.67 0.60
C PRO A 29 2.36 -7.24 0.45
N LEU A 30 2.55 -8.22 -0.44
CA LEU A 30 3.88 -8.82 -0.66
C LEU A 30 4.87 -7.83 -1.29
N ILE A 31 4.42 -6.97 -2.20
CA ILE A 31 5.23 -5.89 -2.75
C ILE A 31 5.65 -4.92 -1.64
N VAL A 32 4.72 -4.50 -0.78
CA VAL A 32 5.03 -3.61 0.36
C VAL A 32 6.03 -4.26 1.30
N TRP A 33 5.83 -5.54 1.65
CA TRP A 33 6.78 -6.28 2.50
C TRP A 33 8.17 -6.38 1.87
N SER A 34 8.25 -6.66 0.56
CA SER A 34 9.52 -6.71 -0.17
C SER A 34 10.25 -5.37 -0.18
N VAL A 35 9.52 -4.27 -0.38
CA VAL A 35 10.08 -2.91 -0.32
C VAL A 35 10.59 -2.60 1.09
N LEU A 36 9.82 -2.94 2.14
CA LEU A 36 10.27 -2.78 3.52
C LEU A 36 11.52 -3.60 3.82
N GLY A 37 11.62 -4.83 3.31
CA GLY A 37 12.82 -5.67 3.45
C GLY A 37 14.05 -5.05 2.78
N ILE A 38 13.90 -4.49 1.58
CA ILE A 38 14.98 -3.77 0.88
C ILE A 38 15.41 -2.53 1.67
N LEU A 39 14.44 -1.75 2.17
CA LEU A 39 14.72 -0.58 3.01
C LEU A 39 15.41 -0.99 4.31
N TRP A 40 14.99 -2.09 4.93
CA TRP A 40 15.54 -2.59 6.18
C TRP A 40 16.99 -3.01 6.01
N TRP A 41 17.26 -3.75 4.94
CA TRP A 41 18.62 -4.13 4.54
C TRP A 41 19.50 -2.89 4.30
N ALA A 42 18.97 -1.84 3.68
CA ALA A 42 19.70 -0.60 3.45
C ALA A 42 19.93 0.20 4.75
N SER A 43 18.91 0.38 5.58
CA SER A 43 18.97 1.03 6.89
C SER A 43 17.64 0.88 7.65
N PRO A 44 17.65 0.33 8.88
CA PRO A 44 16.46 0.31 9.74
C PRO A 44 15.91 1.71 10.01
N LEU A 45 16.78 2.72 10.20
CA LEU A 45 16.35 4.10 10.43
C LEU A 45 15.60 4.67 9.22
N LEU A 46 16.08 4.41 7.99
CA LEU A 46 15.39 4.80 6.76
C LEU A 46 14.01 4.13 6.68
N THR A 47 13.93 2.85 7.02
CA THR A 47 12.66 2.10 7.02
C THR A 47 11.65 2.75 7.97
N TYR A 48 12.04 3.06 9.20
CA TYR A 48 11.17 3.72 10.16
C TYR A 48 10.77 5.13 9.70
N ALA A 49 11.66 5.89 9.06
CA ALA A 49 11.33 7.21 8.52
C ALA A 49 10.26 7.12 7.42
N VAL A 50 10.40 6.17 6.50
CA VAL A 50 9.42 5.93 5.42
C VAL A 50 8.08 5.45 5.99
N VAL A 51 8.09 4.53 6.96
CA VAL A 51 6.90 4.06 7.66
C VAL A 51 6.19 5.21 8.37
N ALA A 52 6.93 6.08 9.08
CA ALA A 52 6.36 7.24 9.77
C ALA A 52 5.71 8.23 8.79
N MET A 53 6.36 8.49 7.65
CA MET A 53 5.80 9.35 6.59
C MET A 53 4.53 8.75 5.98
N ALA A 54 4.53 7.44 5.69
CA ALA A 54 3.34 6.75 5.21
C ALA A 54 2.19 6.79 6.23
N MET A 55 2.51 6.58 7.52
CA MET A 55 1.52 6.67 8.59
C MET A 55 0.94 8.08 8.75
N ALA A 56 1.75 9.13 8.62
CA ALA A 56 1.27 10.51 8.62
C ALA A 56 0.26 10.76 7.48
N PHE A 57 0.54 10.23 6.28
CA PHE A 57 -0.42 10.27 5.17
C PHE A 57 -1.73 9.54 5.49
N TYR A 58 -1.67 8.33 6.04
CA TYR A 58 -2.90 7.59 6.37
C TYR A 58 -3.71 8.21 7.51
N VAL A 59 -3.05 8.80 8.50
CA VAL A 59 -3.72 9.55 9.57
C VAL A 59 -4.44 10.77 9.00
N TRP A 60 -3.79 11.49 8.08
CA TRP A 60 -4.41 12.59 7.35
C TRP A 60 -5.61 12.13 6.49
N LEU A 61 -5.49 10.97 5.85
CA LEU A 61 -6.54 10.43 4.98
C LEU A 61 -7.76 9.91 5.75
N SER A 62 -7.56 9.07 6.78
CA SER A 62 -8.63 8.48 7.59
C SER A 62 -8.07 7.71 8.78
N ARG A 63 -8.49 8.06 10.01
CA ARG A 63 -8.08 7.35 11.24
C ARG A 63 -8.38 5.85 11.23
N ARG A 64 -9.47 5.43 10.58
CA ARG A 64 -9.85 4.00 10.48
C ARG A 64 -8.88 3.24 9.57
N ILE A 65 -8.53 3.84 8.43
CA ILE A 65 -7.54 3.26 7.50
C ILE A 65 -6.16 3.27 8.15
N ALA A 66 -5.80 4.37 8.83
CA ALA A 66 -4.54 4.47 9.56
C ALA A 66 -4.36 3.34 10.57
N LEU A 67 -5.39 2.99 11.35
CA LEU A 67 -5.29 1.87 12.29
C LEU A 67 -5.02 0.54 11.56
N GLY A 68 -5.72 0.27 10.45
CA GLY A 68 -5.48 -0.93 9.66
C GLY A 68 -4.06 -0.98 9.08
N MET A 69 -3.58 0.14 8.55
CA MET A 69 -2.23 0.26 8.01
C MET A 69 -1.15 0.14 9.09
N LEU A 70 -1.39 0.70 10.28
CA LEU A 70 -0.48 0.59 11.42
C LEU A 70 -0.27 -0.88 11.80
N LEU A 71 -1.36 -1.64 11.94
CA LEU A 71 -1.28 -3.05 12.31
C LEU A 71 -0.57 -3.88 11.22
N MET A 72 -0.90 -3.64 9.95
CA MET A 72 -0.27 -4.35 8.83
C MET A 72 1.23 -4.04 8.74
N LEU A 73 1.62 -2.77 8.78
CA LEU A 73 3.02 -2.35 8.69
C LEU A 73 3.82 -2.80 9.92
N ALA A 74 3.24 -2.75 11.12
CA ALA A 74 3.89 -3.24 12.33
C ALA A 74 4.17 -4.75 12.24
N ALA A 75 3.20 -5.54 11.78
CA ALA A 75 3.40 -6.98 11.57
C ALA A 75 4.48 -7.28 10.51
N MET A 76 4.48 -6.51 9.41
CA MET A 76 5.50 -6.65 8.36
C MET A 76 6.89 -6.32 8.88
N VAL A 77 7.08 -5.15 9.53
CA VAL A 77 8.38 -4.73 10.06
C VAL A 77 8.87 -5.67 11.16
N TYR A 78 7.98 -6.19 12.01
CA TYR A 78 8.33 -7.19 13.03
C TYR A 78 8.88 -8.50 12.44
N SER A 79 8.49 -8.83 11.21
CA SER A 79 8.91 -10.06 10.52
C SER A 79 10.20 -9.94 9.68
N LEU A 80 10.77 -8.74 9.57
CA LEU A 80 12.02 -8.45 8.84
C LEU A 80 13.25 -8.62 9.74
#